data_AF-A0A2V7MHT4-F1
#
_entry.id   AF-A0A2V7MHT4-F1
#
_cell.length_a   1.000
_cell.length_b   1.000
_cell.length_c   1.000
_cell.angle_alpha   90.00
_cell.angle_beta   90.00
_cell.angle_gamma   90.00
#
_symmetry.space_group_name_H-M   'P 1'
#
loop_
_entity.id
_entity.type
_entity.pdbx_description
1 polymer ?
#
loop_
_entity_poly.entity_id
_entity_poly.type
_entity_poly.pdbx_seq_one_letter_code
_entity_poly.pdbx_strand_id
1 'polypeptide(L)'
;MLVRLVWLTPLLLLGCLDAFAPAGAVPLTPPAVYGVWWTEIERCAGLGGDFDRVEWYQVPGSSYSCPAYEGQCDGWWRAPHTIYMAQGRLYDRQVAEHEMLHDLLQRGDHPPVFRACGV
;
A
#
# COMPACT_ATOMS: atom_id res chain seq x y z
N MET A 1 -54.73 23.27 -5.01
CA MET A 1 -53.61 22.62 -4.29
C MET A 1 -52.74 21.93 -5.31
N LEU A 2 -51.53 22.41 -5.58
CA LEU A 2 -50.56 21.67 -6.41
C LEU A 2 -49.63 20.88 -5.48
N VAL A 3 -49.64 19.56 -5.60
CA VAL A 3 -48.71 18.66 -4.92
C VAL A 3 -47.36 18.76 -5.62
N ARG A 4 -46.35 19.33 -4.96
CA ARG A 4 -44.96 19.28 -5.42
C ARG A 4 -44.43 17.86 -5.18
N LEU A 5 -44.29 17.07 -6.24
CA LEU A 5 -43.48 15.85 -6.17
C LEU A 5 -42.00 16.26 -6.07
N VAL A 6 -41.44 16.10 -4.87
CA VAL A 6 -40.00 16.17 -4.66
C VAL A 6 -39.40 14.85 -5.14
N TRP A 7 -38.79 14.88 -6.32
CA TRP A 7 -38.02 13.77 -6.85
C TRP A 7 -36.72 13.68 -6.06
N LEU A 8 -36.65 12.75 -5.10
CA LEU A 8 -35.40 12.35 -4.46
C LEU A 8 -34.59 11.55 -5.48
N THR A 9 -33.63 12.20 -6.14
CA THR A 9 -32.59 11.52 -6.91
C THR A 9 -31.81 10.59 -5.97
N PRO A 10 -31.77 9.27 -6.22
CA PRO A 10 -30.90 8.39 -5.47
C PRO A 10 -29.46 8.71 -5.91
N LEU A 11 -28.68 9.27 -4.99
CA LEU A 11 -27.22 9.38 -5.16
C LEU A 11 -26.66 7.96 -5.11
N LEU A 12 -26.50 7.32 -6.26
CA LEU A 12 -25.70 6.11 -6.40
C LEU A 12 -24.25 6.52 -6.13
N LEU A 13 -23.78 6.27 -4.91
CA LEU A 13 -22.37 6.30 -4.56
C LEU A 13 -21.68 5.15 -5.32
N LEU A 14 -21.30 5.42 -6.57
CA LEU A 14 -20.26 4.68 -7.25
C LEU A 14 -18.96 4.99 -6.50
N GLY A 15 -18.69 4.24 -5.42
CA GLY A 15 -17.35 4.20 -4.84
C GLY A 15 -16.39 3.84 -5.97
N CYS A 16 -15.40 4.69 -6.23
CA CYS A 16 -14.36 4.40 -7.22
C CYS A 16 -13.73 3.06 -6.85
N LEU A 17 -14.07 2.01 -7.59
CA LEU A 17 -13.32 0.77 -7.56
C LEU A 17 -11.94 1.11 -8.14
N ASP A 18 -10.90 1.00 -7.32
CA ASP A 18 -9.53 1.15 -7.79
C ASP A 18 -9.20 -0.01 -8.72
N ALA A 19 -9.41 0.20 -10.02
CA ALA A 19 -9.23 -0.81 -11.06
C ALA A 19 -7.79 -1.36 -11.13
N PHE A 20 -6.85 -0.75 -10.41
CA PHE A 20 -5.44 -1.13 -10.36
C PHE A 20 -5.04 -1.86 -9.08
N ALA A 21 -5.97 -2.06 -8.14
CA ALA A 21 -5.69 -2.85 -6.95
C ALA A 21 -5.52 -4.35 -7.31
N PRO A 22 -4.61 -5.07 -6.65
CA PRO A 22 -4.53 -6.52 -6.77
C PRO A 22 -5.87 -7.18 -6.45
N ALA A 23 -6.18 -8.26 -7.17
CA ALA A 23 -7.42 -9.00 -6.96
C ALA A 23 -7.51 -9.52 -5.51
N GLY A 24 -8.62 -9.22 -4.82
CA GLY A 24 -8.83 -9.64 -3.44
C GLY A 24 -8.12 -8.79 -2.38
N ALA A 25 -7.49 -7.67 -2.76
CA ALA A 25 -6.95 -6.72 -1.79
C ALA A 25 -8.04 -6.23 -0.83
N VAL A 26 -7.74 -6.22 0.47
CA VAL A 26 -8.61 -5.67 1.52
C VAL A 26 -7.81 -4.76 2.43
N PRO A 27 -8.42 -3.70 3.02
CA PRO A 27 -7.72 -2.81 3.94
C PRO A 27 -7.08 -3.58 5.09
N LEU A 28 -5.86 -3.18 5.44
CA LEU A 28 -5.06 -3.74 6.51
C LEU A 28 -4.80 -2.66 7.55
N THR A 29 -5.10 -2.93 8.82
CA THR A 29 -4.44 -2.19 9.90
C THR A 29 -3.02 -2.74 10.03
N PRO A 30 -1.96 -1.95 9.76
CA PRO A 30 -0.60 -2.48 9.77
C PRO A 30 -0.25 -3.03 11.16
N PRO A 31 0.47 -4.17 11.24
CA PRO A 31 0.96 -4.67 12.51
C PRO A 31 1.79 -3.61 13.25
N ALA A 32 1.65 -3.51 14.58
CA ALA A 32 2.34 -2.47 15.36
C ALA A 32 3.87 -2.45 15.18
N VAL A 33 4.47 -3.60 14.86
CA VAL A 33 5.91 -3.72 14.57
C VAL A 33 6.34 -2.91 13.33
N TYR A 34 5.42 -2.60 12.42
CA TYR A 34 5.72 -1.80 11.23
C TYR A 34 6.17 -0.39 11.58
N GLY A 35 5.64 0.21 12.66
CA GLY A 35 6.12 1.52 13.11
C GLY A 35 7.58 1.49 13.59
N VAL A 36 8.03 0.37 14.17
CA VAL A 36 9.43 0.17 14.55
C VAL A 36 10.29 0.06 13.30
N TRP A 37 9.90 -0.78 12.35
CA TRP A 37 10.62 -0.97 11.08
C TRP A 37 10.65 0.31 10.23
N TRP A 38 9.56 1.09 10.24
CA TRP A 38 9.51 2.41 9.61
C TRP A 38 10.60 3.34 10.15
N THR A 39 10.69 3.46 11.48
CA THR A 39 11.72 4.27 12.14
C THR A 39 13.15 3.78 11.79
N GLU A 40 13.33 2.47 11.67
CA GLU A 40 14.62 1.86 11.34
C GLU A 40 15.04 2.12 9.89
N ILE A 41 14.11 2.02 8.93
CA ILE A 41 14.39 2.28 7.51
C ILE A 41 14.54 3.79 7.22
N GLU A 42 13.79 4.66 7.90
CA GLU A 42 14.03 6.11 7.91
C GLU A 42 15.45 6.45 8.33
N ARG A 43 15.88 5.91 9.48
CA ARG A 43 17.23 6.10 10.00
C ARG A 43 18.29 5.58 9.04
N CYS A 44 18.04 4.45 8.39
CA CYS A 44 18.97 3.90 7.41
C CYS A 44 19.08 4.77 6.15
N ALA A 45 17.94 5.18 5.58
CA ALA A 45 17.88 5.95 4.35
C ALA A 45 18.26 7.43 4.55
N GLY A 46 18.27 7.92 5.79
CA GLY A 46 18.42 9.34 6.10
C GLY A 46 17.23 10.17 5.64
N LEU A 47 16.04 9.56 5.60
CA LEU A 47 14.79 10.17 5.15
C LEU A 47 13.79 10.21 6.31
N GLY A 48 12.77 11.03 6.17
CA GLY A 48 11.64 11.08 7.09
C GLY A 48 10.33 11.10 6.32
N GLY A 49 9.31 10.50 6.92
CA GLY A 49 7.96 10.45 6.42
C GLY A 49 6.93 10.29 7.53
N ASP A 50 5.67 10.38 7.14
CA ASP A 50 4.53 10.17 8.02
C ASP A 50 4.02 8.75 7.75
N PHE A 51 4.24 7.84 8.70
CA PHE A 51 3.78 6.46 8.60
C PHE A 51 2.25 6.37 8.45
N ASP A 52 1.51 7.29 9.09
CA ASP A 52 0.05 7.24 9.14
C ASP A 52 -0.59 7.69 7.82
N ARG A 53 0.18 8.28 6.89
CA ARG A 53 -0.29 8.60 5.53
C ARG A 53 -0.39 7.37 4.63
N VAL A 54 0.27 6.28 5.01
CA VAL A 54 0.36 5.07 4.17
C VAL A 54 -0.93 4.28 4.28
N GLU A 55 -1.57 4.04 3.15
CA GLU A 55 -2.70 3.14 3.03
C GLU A 55 -2.20 1.71 2.86
N TRP A 56 -2.53 0.85 3.82
CA TRP A 56 -2.11 -0.54 3.82
C TRP A 56 -3.24 -1.46 3.37
N TYR A 57 -2.89 -2.42 2.53
CA TYR A 57 -3.78 -3.48 2.08
C TYR A 57 -3.08 -4.83 2.20
N GLN A 58 -3.84 -5.87 2.51
CA GLN A 58 -3.39 -7.25 2.40
C GLN A 58 -4.03 -7.93 1.20
N VAL A 59 -3.28 -8.81 0.53
CA VAL A 59 -3.73 -9.60 -0.61
C VAL A 59 -3.63 -11.09 -0.24
N PRO A 60 -4.68 -11.91 -0.43
CA PRO A 60 -4.65 -13.32 -0.07
C PRO A 60 -3.52 -14.10 -0.74
N GLY A 61 -2.89 -15.02 0.01
CA GLY A 61 -1.82 -15.89 -0.50
C GLY A 61 -0.43 -15.56 0.04
N SER A 62 0.56 -16.38 -0.34
CA SER A 62 1.98 -16.16 -0.03
C SER A 62 2.65 -15.14 -0.97
N SER A 63 2.06 -14.95 -2.14
CA SER A 63 2.39 -13.97 -3.19
C SER A 63 1.12 -13.73 -4.02
N TYR A 64 1.11 -12.73 -4.89
CA TYR A 64 0.00 -12.43 -5.81
C TYR A 64 0.48 -11.88 -7.15
N SER A 65 -0.37 -11.90 -8.18
CA SER A 65 -0.04 -11.30 -9.48
C SER A 65 0.18 -9.80 -9.37
N CYS A 66 1.36 -9.33 -9.76
CA CYS A 66 1.71 -7.91 -9.75
C CYS A 66 0.85 -7.13 -10.76
N PRO A 67 0.19 -6.02 -10.37
CA PRO A 67 -0.54 -5.19 -11.33
C PRO A 67 0.38 -4.40 -12.28
N ALA A 68 1.62 -4.12 -11.87
CA ALA A 68 2.53 -3.25 -12.61
C ALA A 68 3.36 -3.95 -13.71
N TYR A 69 3.54 -5.27 -13.64
CA TYR A 69 4.34 -6.05 -14.59
C TYR A 69 3.97 -7.54 -14.56
N GLU A 70 4.36 -8.29 -15.60
CA GLU A 70 4.19 -9.75 -15.63
C GLU A 70 5.07 -10.41 -14.55
N GLY A 71 4.46 -10.93 -13.49
CA GLY A 71 5.21 -11.51 -12.37
C GLY A 71 4.37 -11.75 -11.11
N GLN A 72 5.06 -12.03 -10.01
CA GLN A 72 4.48 -12.21 -8.68
C GLN A 72 5.09 -11.21 -7.70
N CYS A 73 4.25 -10.71 -6.80
CA CYS A 73 4.58 -9.71 -5.80
C CYS A 73 4.39 -10.32 -4.41
N ASP A 74 5.39 -10.13 -3.55
CA ASP A 74 5.30 -10.38 -2.10
C ASP A 74 4.87 -9.10 -1.36
N GLY A 75 5.29 -7.95 -1.90
CA GLY A 75 4.86 -6.60 -1.56
C GLY A 75 4.76 -5.76 -2.85
N TRP A 76 4.02 -4.65 -2.78
CA TRP A 76 4.01 -3.65 -3.84
C TRP A 76 3.60 -2.28 -3.30
N TRP A 77 4.51 -1.32 -3.35
CA TRP A 77 4.23 0.10 -3.20
C TRP A 77 3.74 0.70 -4.52
N ARG A 78 2.67 1.48 -4.42
CA ARG A 78 2.11 2.28 -5.49
C ARG A 78 2.01 3.73 -5.04
N ALA A 79 2.48 4.61 -5.90
CA ALA A 79 2.39 6.05 -5.68
C ALA A 79 0.92 6.51 -5.47
N PRO A 80 0.67 7.47 -4.56
CA PRO A 80 1.68 8.10 -3.71
C PRO A 80 2.01 7.30 -2.44
N HIS A 81 1.02 6.68 -1.79
CA HIS A 81 1.17 6.15 -0.43
C HIS A 81 0.43 4.83 -0.19
N THR A 82 0.32 3.97 -1.19
CA THR A 82 -0.40 2.70 -1.03
C THR A 82 0.58 1.53 -1.02
N ILE A 83 0.49 0.66 -0.01
CA ILE A 83 1.28 -0.57 0.06
C ILE A 83 0.36 -1.78 0.13
N TYR A 84 0.59 -2.72 -0.78
CA TYR A 84 -0.07 -4.02 -0.81
C TYR A 84 0.89 -5.10 -0.31
N MET A 85 0.51 -5.86 0.71
CA MET A 85 1.30 -6.95 1.26
C MET A 85 0.62 -8.30 0.99
N ALA A 86 1.37 -9.30 0.56
CA ALA A 86 0.84 -10.67 0.52
C ALA A 86 0.57 -11.15 1.96
N GLN A 87 -0.54 -11.83 2.19
CA GLN A 87 -0.96 -12.27 3.52
C GLN A 87 0.11 -13.14 4.21
N GLY A 88 0.80 -14.00 3.45
CA GLY A 88 1.89 -14.83 3.95
C GLY A 88 3.18 -14.07 4.30
N ARG A 89 3.25 -12.77 3.98
CA ARG A 89 4.42 -11.90 4.16
C ARG A 89 4.20 -10.77 5.17
N LEU A 90 3.05 -10.74 5.85
CA LEU A 90 2.71 -9.66 6.79
C LEU A 90 3.71 -9.45 7.94
N TYR A 91 4.50 -10.46 8.29
CA TYR A 91 5.54 -10.36 9.32
C TYR A 91 6.96 -10.56 8.77
N ASP A 92 7.12 -10.46 7.45
CA ASP A 92 8.42 -10.47 6.79
C ASP A 92 9.00 -9.06 6.81
N ARG A 93 9.98 -8.84 7.71
CA ARG A 93 10.61 -7.52 7.89
C ARG A 93 11.21 -7.00 6.58
N GLN A 94 11.88 -7.86 5.81
CA GLN A 94 12.60 -7.43 4.62
C GLN A 94 11.63 -6.88 3.57
N VAL A 95 10.51 -7.58 3.33
CA VAL A 95 9.48 -7.11 2.40
C VAL A 95 8.84 -5.81 2.89
N ALA A 96 8.52 -5.71 4.19
CA ALA A 96 7.93 -4.50 4.74
C ALA A 96 8.86 -3.29 4.60
N GLU A 97 10.13 -3.39 5.01
CA GLU A 97 11.09 -2.29 4.89
C GLU A 97 11.37 -1.93 3.41
N HIS A 98 11.34 -2.90 2.49
CA HIS A 98 11.47 -2.66 1.05
C HIS A 98 10.36 -1.75 0.52
N GLU A 99 9.08 -2.07 0.80
CA GLU A 99 7.96 -1.25 0.34
C GLU A 99 7.87 0.10 1.07
N MET A 100 8.25 0.15 2.34
CA MET A 100 8.36 1.42 3.08
C MET A 100 9.43 2.34 2.48
N LEU A 101 10.56 1.78 2.02
CA LEU A 101 11.62 2.56 1.38
C LEU A 101 11.15 3.14 0.04
N HIS A 102 10.35 2.39 -0.72
CA HIS A 102 9.68 2.94 -1.90
C HIS A 102 8.79 4.14 -1.54
N ASP A 103 8.02 4.07 -0.45
CA ASP A 103 7.20 5.19 0.02
C ASP A 103 8.05 6.40 0.45
N LEU A 104 9.11 6.19 1.23
CA LEU A 104 9.99 7.28 1.65
C LEU A 104 10.65 7.99 0.46
N LEU A 105 11.00 7.24 -0.59
CA LEU A 105 11.63 7.79 -1.79
C LEU A 105 10.64 8.31 -2.84
N GLN A 106 9.36 7.95 -2.73
CA GLN A 106 8.31 8.28 -3.67
C GLN A 106 8.65 7.86 -5.12
N ARG A 107 9.17 6.65 -5.30
CA ARG A 107 9.59 6.13 -6.62
C ARG A 107 9.57 4.60 -6.66
N GLY A 108 9.23 4.04 -7.82
CA GLY A 108 9.06 2.60 -8.01
C GLY A 108 10.31 1.84 -8.48
N ASP A 109 11.44 2.51 -8.70
CA ASP A 109 12.72 1.87 -9.02
C ASP A 109 13.60 1.68 -7.77
N HIS A 110 14.70 0.93 -7.90
CA HIS A 110 15.59 0.55 -6.80
C HIS A 110 16.96 1.26 -6.84
N PRO A 111 17.05 2.54 -6.43
CA PRO A 111 18.34 3.23 -6.30
C PRO A 111 19.27 2.53 -5.28
N PRO A 112 20.58 2.85 -5.28
CA PRO A 112 21.58 2.16 -4.44
C PRO A 112 21.28 2.08 -2.94
N VAL A 113 20.40 2.96 -2.41
CA VAL A 113 19.98 2.95 -1.00
C VAL A 113 19.28 1.65 -0.58
N PHE A 114 18.58 0.95 -1.48
CA PHE A 114 17.99 -0.37 -1.18
C PHE A 114 19.06 -1.35 -0.73
N ARG A 115 20.12 -1.48 -1.55
CA ARG A 115 21.29 -2.29 -1.22
C ARG A 115 22.00 -1.80 0.04
N ALA A 116 22.13 -0.49 0.22
CA ALA A 116 22.79 0.07 1.41
C ALA A 116 22.04 -0.24 2.70
N CYS A 117 20.70 -0.31 2.63
CA CYS A 117 19.84 -0.65 3.76
C CYS A 117 19.54 -2.14 3.89
N GLY A 118 20.01 -2.98 2.97
CA GLY A 118 19.83 -4.43 3.02
C GLY A 118 18.43 -4.91 2.65
N VAL A 119 17.68 -4.11 1.89
CA VAL A 119 16.33 -4.41 1.38
C VAL A 119 16.31 -4.54 -0.14
#